data_AF-A0A329UBD1-F1
#
_entry.id   AF-A0A329UBD1-F1
#
_cell.length_a   1.000
_cell.length_b   1.000
_cell.length_c   1.000
_cell.angle_alpha   90.00
_cell.angle_beta   90.00
_cell.angle_gamma   90.00
#
_symmetry.space_group_name_H-M   'P 1'
#
loop_
_entity.id
_entity.type
_entity.pdbx_description
1 polymer ?
#
loop_
_entity_poly.entity_id
_entity_poly.type
_entity_poly.pdbx_seq_one_letter_code
_entity_poly.pdbx_strand_id
1 'polypeptide(L)'
;MSTISRRTFLKLAGVTAVATAGASMLTGCSWFDDVKLVIMGSVDDGKTYTEVFSKTMPRILINTVKGNLNLALKLVKEQGPEAYRGADVTVDKDYPNCLTFVKDKETGKESMIIAVKVAMVEVEYEVLVNGKSVTSGKHSFPKGVTGIDEDTARKIIAEVAKNNDKVPANYEFDSTVANNLKVVNGKITVALKVAAA
;
A
#
# COMPACT_ATOMS: atom_id res chain seq x y z
N MET A 1 35.16 -33.36 49.57
CA MET A 1 33.69 -33.43 49.50
C MET A 1 33.19 -32.07 49.05
N SER A 2 32.95 -31.89 47.74
CA SER A 2 32.59 -30.58 47.17
C SER A 2 31.12 -30.30 47.41
N THR A 3 30.82 -29.43 48.37
CA THR A 3 29.47 -28.93 48.62
C THR A 3 29.11 -27.96 47.51
N ILE A 4 28.57 -28.49 46.39
CA ILE A 4 27.94 -27.65 45.36
C ILE A 4 26.84 -26.84 46.05
N SER A 5 27.09 -25.54 46.12
CA SER A 5 26.26 -24.58 46.84
C SER A 5 24.84 -24.55 46.26
N ARG A 6 23.86 -24.97 47.06
CA ARG A 6 22.42 -24.94 46.71
C ARG A 6 21.93 -23.55 46.29
N ARG A 7 22.65 -22.47 46.63
CA ARG A 7 22.32 -21.10 46.22
C ARG A 7 22.53 -20.80 44.73
N THR A 8 23.47 -21.47 44.06
CA THR A 8 23.77 -21.20 42.65
C THR A 8 22.77 -21.91 41.72
N PHE A 9 22.38 -23.15 42.07
CA PHE A 9 21.34 -23.89 41.33
C PHE A 9 19.95 -23.22 41.43
N LEU A 10 19.60 -22.67 42.59
CA LEU A 10 18.31 -21.99 42.78
C LEU A 10 18.18 -20.69 41.96
N LYS A 11 19.29 -19.98 41.73
CA LYS A 11 19.31 -18.78 40.90
C LYS A 11 19.16 -19.09 39.42
N LEU A 12 19.74 -20.18 38.92
CA LEU A 12 19.63 -20.54 37.50
C LEU A 12 18.23 -21.07 37.16
N ALA A 13 17.66 -21.93 38.02
CA ALA A 13 16.30 -22.43 37.88
C ALA A 13 15.23 -21.33 38.10
N GLY A 14 15.51 -20.36 38.98
CA GLY A 14 14.63 -19.21 39.19
C GLY A 14 14.60 -18.26 37.99
N VAL A 15 15.73 -18.02 37.32
CA VAL A 15 15.80 -17.14 36.14
C VAL A 15 15.16 -17.79 34.91
N THR A 16 15.31 -19.10 34.71
CA THR A 16 14.59 -19.82 33.65
C THR A 16 13.10 -19.91 33.95
N ALA A 17 12.67 -20.16 35.19
CA ALA A 17 11.25 -20.17 35.56
C ALA A 17 10.58 -18.80 35.38
N VAL A 18 11.26 -17.68 35.71
CA VAL A 18 10.75 -16.32 35.50
C VAL A 18 10.69 -15.97 34.01
N ALA A 19 11.67 -16.40 33.20
CA ALA A 19 11.62 -16.20 31.75
C ALA A 19 10.52 -17.04 31.08
N THR A 20 10.34 -18.30 31.49
CA THR A 20 9.27 -19.18 30.97
C THR A 20 7.89 -18.71 31.42
N ALA A 21 7.72 -18.27 32.67
CA ALA A 21 6.47 -17.70 33.16
C ALA A 21 6.15 -16.34 32.51
N GLY A 22 7.15 -15.47 32.31
CA GLY A 22 7.00 -14.21 31.59
C GLY A 22 6.58 -14.42 30.13
N ALA A 23 7.18 -15.40 29.44
CA ALA A 23 6.78 -15.77 28.08
C ALA A 23 5.37 -16.36 28.02
N SER A 24 4.99 -17.25 28.96
CA SER A 24 3.63 -17.82 29.02
C SER A 24 2.53 -16.82 29.40
N MET A 25 2.85 -15.80 30.21
CA MET A 25 1.91 -14.70 30.49
C MET A 25 1.77 -13.74 29.30
N LEU A 26 2.86 -13.50 28.55
CA LEU A 26 2.82 -12.69 27.32
C LEU A 26 2.01 -13.36 26.22
N THR A 27 2.10 -14.69 26.05
CA THR A 27 1.27 -15.45 25.09
C THR A 27 -0.19 -15.58 25.49
N GLY A 28 -0.55 -15.28 26.75
CA GLY A 28 -1.93 -15.28 27.24
C GLY A 28 -2.64 -13.93 27.13
N CYS A 29 -1.90 -12.86 26.85
CA CYS A 29 -2.49 -11.55 26.57
C CYS A 29 -2.88 -11.47 25.10
N SER A 30 -4.18 -11.37 24.81
CA SER A 30 -4.74 -11.15 23.46
C SER A 30 -4.23 -9.88 22.76
N TRP A 31 -3.36 -9.12 23.43
CA TRP A 31 -2.63 -7.98 22.90
C TRP A 31 -1.53 -8.37 21.90
N PHE A 32 -0.96 -9.58 22.02
CA PHE A 32 0.04 -10.11 21.09
C PHE A 32 -0.55 -10.97 19.98
N ASP A 33 -1.87 -11.20 20.01
CA ASP A 33 -2.55 -11.93 18.93
C ASP A 33 -2.42 -11.20 17.61
N ASP A 34 -2.36 -11.99 16.54
CA ASP A 34 -2.35 -11.49 15.19
C ASP A 34 -3.78 -11.17 14.72
N VAL A 35 -3.92 -10.02 14.05
CA VAL A 35 -5.19 -9.55 13.47
C VAL A 35 -5.02 -9.29 11.98
N LYS A 36 -6.06 -9.56 11.21
CA LYS A 36 -6.06 -9.29 9.76
C LYS A 36 -6.32 -7.81 9.50
N LEU A 37 -5.34 -7.06 9.02
CA LEU A 37 -5.58 -5.74 8.46
C LEU A 37 -6.09 -5.87 7.03
N VAL A 38 -7.19 -5.20 6.72
CA VAL A 38 -7.74 -5.08 5.37
C VAL A 38 -7.85 -3.61 5.01
N ILE A 39 -7.32 -3.23 3.85
CA ILE A 39 -7.48 -1.87 3.29
C ILE A 39 -8.49 -1.96 2.15
N MET A 40 -9.59 -1.23 2.30
CA MET A 40 -10.65 -1.12 1.29
C MET A 40 -10.48 0.23 0.58
N GLY A 41 -10.19 0.20 -0.71
CA GLY A 41 -10.02 1.40 -1.53
C GLY A 41 -11.26 1.70 -2.37
N SER A 42 -11.68 2.96 -2.38
CA SER A 42 -12.67 3.50 -3.31
C SER A 42 -12.05 4.62 -4.15
N VAL A 43 -12.25 4.56 -5.46
CA VAL A 43 -11.80 5.59 -6.44
C VAL A 43 -12.96 6.45 -6.95
N ASP A 44 -14.17 6.14 -6.51
CA ASP A 44 -15.46 6.66 -6.97
C ASP A 44 -16.23 7.32 -5.82
N ASP A 45 -15.48 7.95 -4.91
CA ASP A 45 -15.99 8.73 -3.77
C ASP A 45 -16.83 7.93 -2.76
N GLY A 46 -16.49 6.64 -2.58
CA GLY A 46 -17.11 5.75 -1.60
C GLY A 46 -18.38 5.04 -2.07
N LYS A 47 -18.70 5.03 -3.37
CA LYS A 47 -19.83 4.23 -3.86
C LYS A 47 -19.49 2.75 -3.94
N THR A 48 -18.27 2.42 -4.38
CA THR A 48 -17.77 1.05 -4.45
C THR A 48 -16.42 0.91 -3.73
N TYR A 49 -16.26 -0.20 -3.02
CA TYR A 49 -15.07 -0.51 -2.25
C TYR A 49 -14.48 -1.83 -2.72
N THR A 50 -13.17 -1.84 -2.92
CA THR A 50 -12.42 -3.03 -3.31
C THR A 50 -11.31 -3.31 -2.31
N GLU A 51 -11.05 -4.58 -2.00
CA GLU A 51 -9.90 -4.96 -1.18
C GLU A 51 -8.62 -4.70 -2.00
N VAL A 52 -7.83 -3.73 -1.58
CA VAL A 52 -6.57 -3.36 -2.26
C VAL A 52 -5.34 -3.91 -1.55
N PHE A 53 -5.51 -4.29 -0.28
CA PHE A 53 -4.45 -4.90 0.52
C PHE A 53 -5.05 -5.68 1.68
N SER A 54 -4.46 -6.84 1.99
CA SER A 54 -4.81 -7.63 3.16
C SER A 54 -3.56 -8.31 3.71
N LYS A 55 -3.32 -8.14 5.01
CA LYS A 55 -2.18 -8.78 5.69
C LYS A 55 -2.46 -8.99 7.17
N THR A 56 -2.00 -10.12 7.69
CA THR A 56 -2.01 -10.40 9.13
C THR A 56 -0.86 -9.65 9.82
N MET A 57 -1.18 -8.94 10.89
CA MET A 57 -0.22 -8.15 11.66
C MET A 57 -0.50 -8.22 13.16
N PRO A 58 0.50 -7.96 14.02
CA PRO A 58 0.31 -7.96 15.47
C PRO A 58 -0.74 -6.93 15.91
N ARG A 59 -1.70 -7.33 16.77
CA ARG A 59 -2.76 -6.46 17.29
C ARG A 59 -2.20 -5.20 17.93
N ILE A 60 -1.08 -5.29 18.64
CA ILE A 60 -0.43 -4.12 19.26
C ILE A 60 -0.14 -3.01 18.25
N LEU A 61 0.30 -3.36 17.03
CA LEU A 61 0.58 -2.38 15.98
C LEU A 61 -0.73 -1.77 15.46
N ILE A 62 -1.73 -2.62 15.21
CA ILE A 62 -3.02 -2.21 14.63
C ILE A 62 -3.87 -1.42 15.63
N ASN A 63 -3.73 -1.69 16.92
CA ASN A 63 -4.43 -0.94 17.96
C ASN A 63 -3.93 0.51 18.08
N THR A 64 -2.69 0.82 17.63
CA THR A 64 -2.21 2.21 17.60
C THR A 64 -2.89 3.06 16.54
N VAL A 65 -3.36 2.44 15.44
CA VAL A 65 -4.06 3.15 14.37
C VAL A 65 -5.56 3.26 14.62
N LYS A 66 -6.10 2.45 15.55
CA LYS A 66 -7.49 2.55 16.03
C LYS A 66 -7.73 3.93 16.63
N GLY A 67 -8.59 4.72 15.99
CA GLY A 67 -8.95 6.07 16.43
C GLY A 67 -7.97 7.18 16.03
N ASN A 68 -6.86 6.86 15.36
CA ASN A 68 -5.92 7.85 14.84
C ASN A 68 -5.87 7.82 13.31
N LEU A 69 -6.60 8.75 12.68
CA LEU A 69 -6.70 8.85 11.23
C LEU A 69 -5.35 9.08 10.54
N ASN A 70 -4.46 9.87 11.16
CA ASN A 70 -3.16 10.17 10.55
C ASN A 70 -2.28 8.92 10.51
N LEU A 71 -2.31 8.11 11.57
CA LEU A 71 -1.58 6.84 11.59
C LEU A 71 -2.23 5.81 10.66
N ALA A 72 -3.56 5.74 10.59
CA ALA A 72 -4.26 4.90 9.63
C ALA A 72 -3.90 5.28 8.19
N LEU A 73 -3.91 6.57 7.86
CA LEU A 73 -3.52 7.07 6.55
C LEU A 73 -2.04 6.77 6.24
N LYS A 74 -1.15 6.97 7.21
CA LYS A 74 0.27 6.62 7.07
C LYS A 74 0.43 5.13 6.78
N LEU A 75 -0.26 4.27 7.51
CA LEU A 75 -0.24 2.83 7.30
C LEU A 75 -0.77 2.46 5.90
N VAL A 76 -1.83 3.12 5.43
CA VAL A 76 -2.36 2.93 4.07
C VAL A 76 -1.34 3.34 3.00
N LYS A 77 -0.60 4.43 3.20
CA LYS A 77 0.45 4.86 2.27
C LYS A 77 1.68 3.94 2.31
N GLU A 78 2.01 3.39 3.47
CA GLU A 78 3.16 2.49 3.63
C GLU A 78 2.87 1.07 3.14
N GLN A 79 1.71 0.51 3.46
CA GLN A 79 1.35 -0.89 3.19
C GLN A 79 0.45 -1.06 1.97
N GLY A 80 -0.35 -0.04 1.62
CA GLY A 80 -1.26 -0.10 0.50
C GLY A 80 -0.56 0.02 -0.86
N PRO A 81 -1.34 0.11 -1.94
CA PRO A 81 -0.82 0.28 -3.30
C PRO A 81 0.13 1.47 -3.43
N GLU A 82 1.14 1.34 -4.28
CA GLU A 82 2.14 2.40 -4.49
C GLU A 82 1.51 3.73 -4.95
N ALA A 83 0.43 3.63 -5.72
CA ALA A 83 -0.39 4.75 -6.16
C ALA A 83 -0.89 5.63 -5.00
N TYR A 84 -1.01 5.11 -3.78
CA TYR A 84 -1.52 5.85 -2.63
C TYR A 84 -0.47 6.73 -1.95
N ARG A 85 0.82 6.47 -2.16
CA ARG A 85 1.92 7.20 -1.49
C ARG A 85 1.89 8.70 -1.76
N GLY A 86 1.69 9.07 -3.03
CA GLY A 86 1.56 10.47 -3.48
C GLY A 86 0.11 10.97 -3.56
N ALA A 87 -0.87 10.07 -3.42
CA ALA A 87 -2.26 10.45 -3.62
C ALA A 87 -2.88 11.19 -2.42
N ASP A 88 -3.87 12.00 -2.75
CA ASP A 88 -4.84 12.62 -1.86
C ASP A 88 -5.86 11.55 -1.45
N VAL A 89 -5.47 10.79 -0.42
CA VAL A 89 -6.24 9.70 0.16
C VAL A 89 -6.84 10.17 1.48
N THR A 90 -8.10 9.85 1.71
CA THR A 90 -8.81 10.16 2.95
C THR A 90 -9.40 8.89 3.55
N VAL A 91 -9.42 8.78 4.88
CA VAL A 91 -10.04 7.63 5.55
C VAL A 91 -11.55 7.86 5.62
N ASP A 92 -12.33 6.92 5.10
CA ASP A 92 -13.79 6.94 5.20
C ASP A 92 -14.25 6.28 6.49
N LYS A 93 -14.68 7.10 7.46
CA LYS A 93 -15.20 6.60 8.74
C LYS A 93 -16.62 6.06 8.63
N ASP A 94 -17.36 6.47 7.60
CA ASP A 94 -18.75 6.07 7.43
C ASP A 94 -18.87 4.65 6.86
N TYR A 95 -17.76 4.09 6.35
CA TYR A 95 -17.71 2.70 5.93
C TYR A 95 -17.94 1.75 7.12
N PRO A 96 -18.80 0.72 6.99
CA PRO A 96 -19.13 -0.19 8.08
C PRO A 96 -17.90 -0.81 8.74
N ASN A 97 -17.81 -0.66 10.07
CA ASN A 97 -16.72 -1.19 10.90
C ASN A 97 -15.31 -0.66 10.54
N CYS A 98 -15.20 0.48 9.86
CA CYS A 98 -13.91 1.13 9.62
C CYS A 98 -13.22 1.47 10.96
N LEU A 99 -11.91 1.21 11.03
CA LEU A 99 -11.06 1.38 12.21
C LEU A 99 -11.57 0.64 13.46
N THR A 100 -12.40 -0.38 13.26
CA THR A 100 -12.98 -1.18 14.34
C THR A 100 -12.55 -2.64 14.18
N PHE A 101 -12.25 -3.29 15.29
CA PHE A 101 -11.97 -4.73 15.28
C PHE A 101 -13.27 -5.50 15.15
N VAL A 102 -13.35 -6.36 14.14
CA VAL A 102 -14.46 -7.27 13.90
C VAL A 102 -13.95 -8.68 14.08
N LYS A 103 -14.63 -9.45 14.92
CA LYS A 103 -14.34 -10.87 15.09
C LYS A 103 -15.22 -11.68 14.15
N ASP A 104 -14.58 -12.44 13.27
CA ASP A 104 -15.28 -13.39 12.42
C ASP A 104 -15.87 -14.52 13.27
N LYS A 105 -17.18 -14.78 13.12
CA LYS A 105 -17.90 -15.73 13.98
C LYS A 105 -17.55 -17.19 13.70
N GLU A 106 -17.15 -17.50 12.47
CA GLU A 106 -16.86 -18.87 12.03
C GLU A 106 -15.42 -19.26 12.34
N THR A 107 -14.47 -18.40 12.03
CA THR A 107 -13.03 -18.65 12.22
C THR A 107 -12.51 -18.18 13.56
N GLY A 108 -13.25 -17.33 14.28
CA GLY A 108 -12.82 -16.70 15.52
C GLY A 108 -11.69 -15.68 15.35
N LYS A 109 -11.25 -15.40 14.13
CA LYS A 109 -10.14 -14.48 13.83
C LYS A 109 -10.64 -13.03 13.83
N GLU A 110 -9.86 -12.13 14.40
CA GLU A 110 -10.15 -10.70 14.37
C GLU A 110 -9.55 -10.04 13.13
N SER A 111 -10.28 -9.10 12.56
CA SER A 111 -9.85 -8.24 11.47
C SER A 111 -10.12 -6.78 11.79
N MET A 112 -9.39 -5.88 11.15
CA MET A 112 -9.68 -4.45 11.15
C MET A 112 -9.67 -3.95 9.73
N ILE A 113 -10.70 -3.19 9.37
CA ILE A 113 -10.83 -2.58 8.05
C ILE A 113 -10.39 -1.12 8.13
N ILE A 114 -9.56 -0.68 7.19
CA ILE A 114 -9.34 0.74 6.90
C ILE A 114 -9.93 1.02 5.52
N ALA A 115 -11.07 1.69 5.50
CA ALA A 115 -11.67 2.16 4.26
C ALA A 115 -11.10 3.52 3.89
N VAL A 116 -10.74 3.69 2.62
CA VAL A 116 -10.20 4.94 2.11
C VAL A 116 -10.86 5.37 0.81
N LYS A 117 -11.05 6.68 0.67
CA LYS A 117 -11.45 7.35 -0.56
C LYS A 117 -10.23 7.98 -1.19
N VAL A 118 -10.01 7.68 -2.47
CA VAL A 118 -8.95 8.23 -3.29
C VAL A 118 -9.57 9.29 -4.17
N ALA A 119 -9.17 10.55 -4.00
CA ALA A 119 -9.61 11.60 -4.91
C ALA A 119 -8.97 11.37 -6.28
N MET A 120 -9.79 11.28 -7.33
CA MET A 120 -9.32 11.12 -8.71
C MET A 120 -9.41 12.46 -9.46
N VAL A 121 -8.43 12.73 -10.31
CA VAL A 121 -8.41 13.88 -11.22
C VAL A 121 -8.09 13.41 -12.62
N GLU A 122 -8.74 14.02 -13.61
CA GLU A 122 -8.44 13.76 -15.02
C GLU A 122 -7.18 14.53 -15.41
N VAL A 123 -6.15 13.80 -15.83
CA VAL A 123 -4.85 14.35 -16.23
C VAL A 123 -4.67 14.13 -17.72
N GLU A 124 -4.22 15.15 -18.43
CA GLU A 124 -3.90 15.01 -19.84
C GLU A 124 -2.59 14.22 -19.99
N TYR A 125 -2.52 13.33 -20.97
CA TYR A 125 -1.27 12.65 -21.32
C TYR A 125 -0.93 12.89 -22.78
N GLU A 126 0.37 12.91 -23.06
CA GLU A 126 0.91 12.95 -24.42
C GLU A 126 1.97 11.88 -24.57
N VAL A 127 1.86 11.09 -25.65
CA VAL A 127 2.84 10.08 -26.00
C VAL A 127 3.75 10.64 -27.09
N LEU A 128 5.06 10.62 -26.84
CA LEU A 128 6.08 10.99 -27.80
C LEU A 128 6.86 9.74 -28.21
N VAL A 129 7.10 9.57 -29.51
CA VAL A 129 8.00 8.54 -30.04
C VAL A 129 9.14 9.23 -30.76
N ASN A 130 10.38 8.99 -30.31
CA ASN A 130 11.59 9.66 -30.81
C ASN A 130 11.42 11.20 -30.86
N GLY A 131 10.81 11.77 -29.81
CA GLY A 131 10.57 13.22 -29.67
C GLY A 131 9.39 13.78 -30.48
N LYS A 132 8.62 12.95 -31.21
CA LYS A 132 7.45 13.39 -31.98
C LYS A 132 6.16 12.94 -31.31
N SER A 133 5.20 13.85 -31.13
CA SER A 133 3.89 13.53 -30.56
C SER A 133 3.12 12.59 -31.49
N VAL A 134 2.71 11.44 -30.98
CA VAL A 134 1.96 10.42 -31.75
C VAL A 134 0.50 10.32 -31.33
N THR A 135 0.21 10.65 -30.07
CA THR A 135 -1.15 10.73 -29.53
C THR A 135 -1.19 11.59 -28.29
N SER A 136 -2.37 12.06 -27.95
CA SER A 136 -2.69 12.68 -26.67
C SER A 136 -4.07 12.24 -26.22
N GLY A 137 -4.29 12.21 -24.92
CA GLY A 137 -5.59 11.87 -24.36
C GLY A 137 -5.72 12.33 -22.93
N LYS A 138 -6.75 11.83 -22.27
CA LYS A 138 -7.04 12.07 -20.86
C LYS A 138 -7.11 10.74 -20.14
N HIS A 139 -6.57 10.70 -18.94
CA HIS A 139 -6.65 9.53 -18.08
C HIS A 139 -6.83 9.97 -16.63
N SER A 140 -7.63 9.22 -15.88
CA SER A 140 -7.91 9.54 -14.48
C SER A 140 -6.82 8.98 -13.58
N PHE A 141 -6.17 9.85 -12.82
CA PHE A 141 -5.17 9.46 -11.84
C PHE A 141 -5.55 9.95 -10.44
N PRO A 142 -5.04 9.31 -9.39
CA PRO A 142 -5.18 9.85 -8.04
C PRO A 142 -4.63 11.28 -7.95
N LYS A 143 -5.39 12.21 -7.40
CA LYS A 143 -4.97 13.60 -7.19
C LYS A 143 -3.74 13.63 -6.30
N GLY A 144 -2.75 14.47 -6.64
CA GLY A 144 -1.50 14.60 -5.87
C GLY A 144 -0.36 13.72 -6.37
N VAL A 145 -0.61 12.77 -7.29
CA VAL A 145 0.47 12.03 -7.94
C VAL A 145 1.39 12.98 -8.71
N THR A 146 2.70 12.86 -8.46
CA THR A 146 3.74 13.69 -9.10
C THR A 146 4.33 13.02 -10.35
N GLY A 147 3.97 11.75 -10.58
CA GLY A 147 4.42 10.95 -11.71
C GLY A 147 3.82 9.54 -11.65
N ILE A 148 4.08 8.78 -12.70
CA ILE A 148 3.65 7.39 -12.86
C ILE A 148 4.89 6.49 -12.94
N ASP A 149 4.77 5.28 -12.43
CA ASP A 149 5.77 4.23 -12.62
C ASP A 149 5.74 3.70 -14.06
N GLU A 150 6.80 3.00 -14.46
CA GLU A 150 6.92 2.42 -15.80
C GLU A 150 5.83 1.40 -16.11
N ASP A 151 5.42 0.56 -15.17
CA ASP A 151 4.38 -0.45 -15.38
C ASP A 151 3.02 0.20 -15.69
N THR A 152 2.68 1.25 -14.96
CA THR A 152 1.49 2.07 -15.21
C THR A 152 1.58 2.74 -16.59
N ALA A 153 2.74 3.31 -16.92
CA ALA A 153 2.95 3.91 -18.23
C ALA A 153 2.82 2.88 -19.37
N ARG A 154 3.38 1.67 -19.21
CA ARG A 154 3.29 0.59 -20.20
C ARG A 154 1.85 0.16 -20.44
N LYS A 155 0.99 0.14 -19.41
CA LYS A 155 -0.45 -0.14 -19.56
C LYS A 155 -1.16 0.90 -20.41
N ILE A 156 -0.87 2.19 -20.18
CA ILE A 156 -1.41 3.30 -20.99
C ILE A 156 -0.95 3.14 -22.44
N ILE A 157 0.34 2.88 -22.66
CA ILE A 157 0.89 2.67 -24.00
C ILE A 157 0.28 1.46 -24.70
N ALA A 158 0.07 0.34 -23.99
CA ALA A 158 -0.58 -0.84 -24.54
C ALA A 158 -2.03 -0.58 -24.96
N GLU A 159 -2.76 0.26 -24.21
CA GLU A 159 -4.12 0.67 -24.59
C GLU A 159 -4.12 1.59 -25.81
N VAL A 160 -3.20 2.55 -25.87
CA VAL A 160 -3.01 3.44 -27.03
C VAL A 160 -2.63 2.63 -28.27
N ALA A 161 -1.71 1.68 -28.15
CA ALA A 161 -1.21 0.88 -29.26
C ALA A 161 -2.29 0.02 -29.95
N LYS A 162 -3.37 -0.33 -29.23
CA LYS A 162 -4.52 -1.05 -29.83
C LYS A 162 -5.18 -0.26 -30.96
N ASN A 163 -5.12 1.07 -30.90
CA ASN A 163 -5.81 1.97 -31.82
C ASN A 163 -4.85 2.91 -32.58
N ASN A 164 -3.54 2.75 -32.41
CA ASN A 164 -2.53 3.64 -33.00
C ASN A 164 -1.27 2.86 -33.37
N ASP A 165 -1.06 2.69 -34.68
CA ASP A 165 0.07 1.98 -35.29
C ASP A 165 1.43 2.72 -35.17
N LYS A 166 1.42 3.98 -34.71
CA LYS A 166 2.64 4.78 -34.53
C LYS A 166 3.38 4.45 -33.23
N VAL A 167 2.77 3.67 -32.34
CA VAL A 167 3.45 3.17 -31.14
C VAL A 167 4.30 1.96 -31.52
N PRO A 168 5.63 2.00 -31.35
CA PRO A 168 6.49 0.88 -31.69
C PRO A 168 6.23 -0.33 -30.77
N ALA A 169 6.36 -1.55 -31.32
CA ALA A 169 6.20 -2.79 -30.56
C ALA A 169 7.32 -2.98 -29.51
N ASN A 170 8.55 -2.60 -29.87
CA ASN A 170 9.71 -2.60 -28.98
C ASN A 170 10.12 -1.16 -28.67
N TYR A 171 9.99 -0.77 -27.40
CA TYR A 171 10.33 0.57 -26.93
C TYR A 171 11.01 0.55 -25.58
N GLU A 172 11.76 1.61 -25.35
CA GLU A 172 12.30 1.99 -24.04
C GLU A 172 11.75 3.37 -23.68
N PHE A 173 11.60 3.65 -22.39
CA PHE A 173 11.27 5.01 -21.95
C PHE A 173 12.47 5.91 -22.19
N ASP A 174 12.24 7.02 -22.90
CA ASP A 174 13.31 7.95 -23.24
C ASP A 174 13.69 8.78 -22.00
N SER A 175 14.79 8.39 -21.36
CA SER A 175 15.33 9.09 -20.17
C SER A 175 15.96 10.44 -20.50
N THR A 176 16.17 10.76 -21.78
CA THR A 176 16.70 12.06 -22.21
C THR A 176 15.64 13.16 -22.22
N VAL A 177 14.36 12.78 -22.26
CA VAL A 177 13.24 13.73 -22.20
C VAL A 177 13.02 14.15 -20.74
N ALA A 178 13.21 15.44 -20.49
CA ALA A 178 12.96 16.02 -19.17
C ALA A 178 11.50 15.78 -18.74
N ASN A 179 11.31 15.41 -17.47
CA ASN A 179 10.00 15.14 -16.88
C ASN A 179 9.22 13.99 -17.54
N ASN A 180 9.89 13.07 -18.23
CA ASN A 180 9.25 11.84 -18.68
C ASN A 180 8.62 11.11 -17.48
N LEU A 181 7.38 10.64 -17.67
CA LEU A 181 6.53 10.00 -16.67
C LEU A 181 6.16 10.86 -15.46
N LYS A 182 6.45 12.16 -15.48
CA LYS A 182 6.08 13.09 -14.40
C LYS A 182 4.83 13.89 -14.77
N VAL A 183 4.05 14.24 -13.75
CA VAL A 183 2.93 15.18 -13.90
C VAL A 183 3.47 16.59 -13.77
N VAL A 184 3.44 17.36 -14.85
CA VAL A 184 3.84 18.77 -14.87
C VAL A 184 2.69 19.59 -15.42
N ASN A 185 2.24 20.60 -14.67
CA ASN A 185 1.11 21.46 -15.04
C ASN A 185 -0.17 20.69 -15.42
N GLY A 186 -0.46 19.57 -14.76
CA GLY A 186 -1.64 18.74 -15.06
C GLY A 186 -1.52 17.91 -16.34
N LYS A 187 -0.32 17.78 -16.91
CA LYS A 187 -0.01 16.96 -18.08
C LYS A 187 1.08 15.93 -17.77
N ILE A 188 0.92 14.71 -18.27
CA ILE A 188 1.94 13.65 -18.26
C ILE A 188 2.54 13.52 -19.64
N THR A 189 3.87 13.52 -19.69
CA THR A 189 4.63 13.22 -20.89
C THR A 189 5.11 11.78 -20.82
N VAL A 190 4.72 10.95 -21.78
CA VAL A 190 5.22 9.57 -21.94
C VAL A 190 6.09 9.52 -23.18
N ALA A 191 7.40 9.70 -23.00
CA ALA A 191 8.35 9.67 -24.08
C ALA A 191 8.97 8.29 -24.25
N LEU A 192 8.94 7.80 -25.48
CA LEU A 192 9.38 6.49 -25.91
C LEU A 192 10.48 6.65 -26.97
N LYS A 193 11.46 5.75 -26.93
CA LYS A 193 12.47 5.56 -27.97
C LYS A 193 12.34 4.15 -28.52
N VAL A 194 12.54 3.99 -29.83
CA VAL A 194 12.58 2.65 -30.44
C VAL A 194 13.80 1.92 -29.88
N ALA A 195 13.57 0.75 -29.25
CA ALA A 195 14.64 -0.07 -28.73
C ALA A 195 15.52 -0.54 -29.89
N ALA A 196 16.85 -0.45 -29.75
CA ALA A 196 17.75 -1.05 -30.72
C ALA A 196 17.55 -2.58 -30.67
N ALA A 197 17.36 -3.19 -31.84
CA ALA A 197 17.18 -4.64 -32.00
C ALA A 197 18.48 -5.40 -31.70
#